data_AF-A0A0L8FZ88-F1
#
_entry.id   AF-A0A0L8FZ88-F1
#
_cell.length_a   1.000
_cell.length_b   1.000
_cell.length_c   1.000
_cell.angle_alpha   90.00
_cell.angle_beta   90.00
_cell.angle_gamma   90.00
#
_symmetry.space_group_name_H-M   'P 1'
#
loop_
_entity.id
_entity.type
_entity.pdbx_description
1 polymer ?
#
loop_
_entity_poly.entity_id
_entity_poly.type
_entity_poly.pdbx_seq_one_letter_code
_entity_poly.pdbx_strand_id
1 'polypeptide(L)'
;MLAFEGEVVRVICGYGLQSGRGIAEKGQFFDGMANEWDLHKVDELVLGMGDFNGHVGKWIQGFEGVHGGNGIGERNLEGRMLLEFRDERVVCGEHVV
;
A
#
# COMPACT_ATOMS: atom_id res chain seq x y z
N MET A 1 -4.83 16.23 6.09
CA MET A 1 -5.88 16.87 5.28
C MET A 1 -5.62 16.48 3.84
N LEU A 2 -6.58 15.83 3.19
CA LEU A 2 -6.56 15.64 1.74
C LEU A 2 -7.47 16.71 1.14
N ALA A 3 -6.99 17.39 0.11
CA ALA A 3 -7.73 18.42 -0.60
C ALA A 3 -7.69 18.10 -2.08
N PHE A 4 -8.87 18.06 -2.70
CA PHE A 4 -9.06 17.80 -4.12
C PHE A 4 -9.97 18.89 -4.66
N GLU A 5 -9.54 19.57 -5.72
CA GLU A 5 -10.32 20.64 -6.36
C GLU A 5 -10.68 20.22 -7.78
N GLY A 6 -11.97 19.98 -8.04
CA GLY A 6 -12.46 19.63 -9.37
C GLY A 6 -12.18 18.20 -9.85
N GLU A 7 -11.53 17.37 -9.04
CA GLU A 7 -11.17 15.99 -9.38
C GLU A 7 -12.18 14.96 -8.86
N VAL A 8 -12.46 13.93 -9.65
CA VAL A 8 -13.18 12.74 -9.16
C VAL A 8 -12.15 11.79 -8.54
N VAL A 9 -12.28 11.55 -7.23
CA VAL A 9 -11.34 10.71 -6.49
C VAL A 9 -12.00 9.40 -6.08
N ARG A 10 -11.35 8.30 -6.43
CA ARG A 10 -11.66 6.96 -5.92
C ARG A 10 -10.72 6.64 -4.77
N VAL A 11 -11.29 6.44 -3.59
CA VAL A 11 -10.53 6.01 -2.41
C VAL A 11 -10.80 4.54 -2.15
N ILE A 12 -9.75 3.73 -2.15
CA ILE A 12 -9.78 2.30 -1.80
C ILE A 12 -9.19 2.16 -0.41
N CYS A 13 -10.03 1.90 0.58
CA CYS A 13 -9.60 1.71 1.97
C CYS A 13 -9.49 0.22 2.30
N GLY A 14 -8.33 -0.22 2.79
CA GLY A 14 -8.09 -1.60 3.21
C GLY A 14 -7.58 -1.68 4.65
N TYR A 15 -7.89 -2.78 5.33
CA TYR A 15 -7.23 -3.15 6.58
C TYR A 15 -6.51 -4.47 6.37
N GLY A 16 -5.18 -4.41 6.37
CA GLY A 16 -4.29 -5.54 6.13
C GLY A 16 -4.46 -6.61 7.21
N LEU A 17 -4.36 -7.86 6.79
CA LEU A 17 -4.46 -9.01 7.68
C LEU A 17 -3.30 -9.04 8.69
N GLN A 18 -3.58 -9.43 9.93
CA GLN A 18 -2.58 -9.54 10.99
C GLN A 18 -1.45 -10.51 10.63
N SER A 19 -0.23 -10.27 11.13
CA SER A 19 0.98 -11.01 10.73
C SER A 19 0.91 -12.54 10.92
N GLY A 20 0.04 -13.04 11.80
CA GLY A 20 -0.19 -14.48 11.98
C GLY A 20 -0.99 -15.18 10.87
N ARG A 21 -1.50 -14.44 9.86
CA ARG A 21 -2.33 -14.99 8.78
C ARG A 21 -1.49 -15.61 7.65
N GLY A 22 -2.11 -16.49 6.88
CA GLY A 22 -1.43 -17.23 5.81
C GLY A 22 -0.96 -16.31 4.68
N ILE A 23 0.17 -16.67 4.05
CA ILE A 23 0.74 -15.90 2.92
C ILE A 23 -0.28 -15.80 1.77
N ALA A 24 -1.01 -16.88 1.50
CA ALA A 24 -2.04 -16.90 0.46
C ALA A 24 -3.19 -15.92 0.76
N GLU A 25 -3.65 -15.85 2.01
CA GLU A 25 -4.70 -14.91 2.42
C GLU A 25 -4.23 -13.46 2.29
N LYS A 26 -2.96 -13.19 2.62
CA LYS A 26 -2.34 -11.86 2.47
C LYS A 26 -2.19 -11.49 0.99
N GLY A 27 -1.77 -12.42 0.14
CA GLY A 27 -1.73 -12.22 -1.31
C GLY A 27 -3.11 -11.87 -1.86
N GLN A 28 -4.12 -12.66 -1.51
CA GLN A 28 -5.52 -12.40 -1.90
C GLN A 28 -6.04 -11.03 -1.49
N PHE A 29 -5.59 -10.51 -0.34
CA PHE A 29 -5.92 -9.15 0.09
C PHE A 29 -5.34 -8.10 -0.87
N PHE A 30 -4.05 -8.18 -1.23
CA PHE A 30 -3.43 -7.25 -2.17
C PHE A 30 -3.95 -7.41 -3.60
N ASP A 31 -4.23 -8.65 -4.04
CA ASP A 31 -4.86 -8.93 -5.33
C ASP A 31 -6.26 -8.30 -5.39
N GLY A 32 -7.04 -8.41 -4.31
CA GLY A 32 -8.35 -7.77 -4.21
C GLY A 32 -8.27 -6.25 -4.35
N MET A 33 -7.31 -5.61 -3.68
CA MET A 33 -7.09 -4.18 -3.83
C MET A 33 -6.62 -3.79 -5.23
N ALA A 34 -5.76 -4.59 -5.86
CA ALA A 34 -5.31 -4.37 -7.23
C ALA A 34 -6.49 -4.43 -8.22
N ASN A 35 -7.37 -5.42 -8.06
CA ASN A 35 -8.56 -5.54 -8.88
C ASN A 35 -9.47 -4.31 -8.75
N GLU A 36 -9.70 -3.83 -7.52
CA GLU A 36 -10.48 -2.60 -7.31
C GLU A 36 -9.80 -1.36 -7.88
N TRP A 37 -8.45 -1.32 -7.83
CA TRP A 37 -7.67 -0.25 -8.44
C TRP A 37 -7.84 -0.24 -9.95
N ASP A 38 -7.79 -1.40 -10.61
CA ASP A 38 -7.85 -1.54 -12.06
C ASP A 38 -9.23 -1.21 -12.65
N LEU A 39 -10.27 -1.10 -11.81
CA LEU A 39 -11.61 -0.65 -12.20
C LEU A 39 -11.76 0.87 -12.34
N HIS A 40 -10.70 1.64 -12.09
CA HIS A 40 -10.73 3.09 -12.21
C HIS A 40 -11.00 3.56 -13.64
N LYS A 41 -11.64 4.72 -13.74
CA LYS A 41 -11.83 5.41 -15.02
C LYS A 41 -10.63 6.28 -15.34
N VAL A 42 -10.46 6.62 -16.61
CA VAL A 42 -9.33 7.44 -17.11
C VAL A 42 -9.26 8.82 -16.43
N ASP A 43 -10.40 9.35 -15.98
CA ASP A 43 -10.55 10.64 -15.30
C ASP A 43 -10.63 10.55 -13.76
N GLU A 44 -10.42 9.37 -13.18
CA GLU A 44 -10.42 9.17 -11.73
C GLU A 44 -8.99 9.19 -11.17
N LEU A 45 -8.77 10.03 -10.16
CA LEU A 45 -7.60 9.89 -9.30
C LEU A 45 -7.86 8.75 -8.31
N VAL A 46 -7.01 7.72 -8.32
CA VAL A 46 -7.13 6.59 -7.38
C VAL A 46 -6.15 6.75 -6.23
N LEU A 47 -6.64 6.56 -5.01
CA LEU A 47 -5.85 6.59 -3.78
C LEU A 47 -6.15 5.34 -2.94
N GLY A 48 -5.11 4.55 -2.69
CA GLY A 48 -5.15 3.46 -1.72
C GLY A 48 -4.86 3.99 -0.32
N MET A 49 -5.65 3.61 0.67
CA MET A 49 -5.47 4.06 2.06
C MET A 49 -5.67 2.93 3.05
N GLY A 50 -4.98 2.96 4.18
CA GLY A 50 -5.30 2.07 5.29
C GLY A 50 -4.13 1.70 6.19
N ASP A 51 -4.39 0.79 7.11
CA ASP A 51 -3.33 0.12 7.88
C ASP A 51 -3.11 -1.26 7.25
N PHE A 52 -1.90 -1.51 6.76
CA PHE A 52 -1.57 -2.76 6.07
C PHE A 52 -0.83 -3.75 6.95
N ASN A 53 -0.59 -3.42 8.23
CA ASN A 53 0.27 -4.18 9.15
C ASN A 53 1.68 -4.46 8.58
N GLY A 54 2.13 -3.60 7.66
CA GLY A 54 3.38 -3.73 6.92
C GLY A 54 4.49 -2.89 7.54
N HIS A 55 5.54 -3.55 8.00
CA HIS A 55 6.78 -2.90 8.41
C HIS A 55 7.70 -2.83 7.18
N VAL A 56 7.86 -1.64 6.61
CA VAL A 56 8.68 -1.44 5.39
C VAL A 56 10.18 -1.56 5.67
N GLY A 57 10.58 -1.36 6.93
CA GLY A 57 11.96 -1.40 7.39
C GLY A 57 12.77 -0.17 6.98
N LYS A 58 13.90 0.04 7.68
CA LYS A 58 14.79 1.18 7.44
C LYS A 58 15.47 1.17 6.08
N TRP A 59 15.85 0.00 5.60
CA TRP A 59 16.68 -0.13 4.41
C TRP A 59 15.83 -0.14 3.14
N ILE A 60 16.36 0.47 2.08
CA ILE A 60 15.66 0.57 0.80
C ILE A 60 15.66 -0.75 0.04
N GLN A 61 16.79 -1.47 0.01
CA GLN A 61 16.93 -2.86 -0.46
C GLN A 61 16.00 -3.22 -1.65
N GLY A 62 16.22 -2.61 -2.81
CA GLY A 62 15.48 -2.92 -4.04
C GLY A 62 14.20 -2.12 -4.27
N PHE A 63 13.92 -1.11 -3.43
CA PHE A 63 12.75 -0.24 -3.52
C PHE A 63 13.13 1.25 -3.58
N GLU A 64 14.24 1.56 -4.25
CA GLU A 64 14.83 2.91 -4.35
C GLU A 64 13.88 3.93 -4.98
N GLY A 65 12.95 3.50 -5.83
CA GLY A 65 11.90 4.32 -6.42
C GLY A 65 10.60 4.41 -5.59
N VAL A 66 10.43 3.57 -4.58
CA VAL A 66 9.14 3.37 -3.88
C VAL A 66 9.12 4.00 -2.49
N HIS A 67 10.24 3.94 -1.74
CA HIS A 67 10.34 4.58 -0.43
C HIS A 67 11.72 5.17 -0.16
N GLY A 68 11.76 6.30 0.56
CA GLY A 68 12.98 7.06 0.82
C GLY A 68 13.90 6.52 1.91
N GLY A 69 13.75 5.25 2.35
CA GLY A 69 14.64 4.66 3.39
C GLY A 69 14.49 5.24 4.80
N ASN A 70 13.35 5.87 5.08
CA ASN A 70 13.05 6.46 6.40
C ASN A 70 12.21 5.54 7.29
N GLY A 71 12.10 4.25 6.92
CA GLY A 71 11.42 3.28 7.75
C GLY A 71 12.18 3.02 9.05
N ILE A 72 11.52 2.37 9.99
CA ILE A 72 12.10 1.97 11.26
C ILE A 72 11.92 0.43 11.35
N GLY A 73 12.77 -0.22 12.14
CA GLY A 73 12.73 -1.67 12.32
C GLY A 73 13.17 -2.47 11.09
N GLU A 74 12.91 -3.77 11.17
CA GLU A 74 13.15 -4.72 10.08
C GLU A 74 11.92 -4.83 9.17
N ARG A 75 12.17 -5.11 7.89
CA ARG A 75 11.11 -5.31 6.91
C ARG A 75 10.42 -6.66 7.16
N ASN A 76 9.10 -6.66 7.35
CA ASN A 76 8.30 -7.89 7.41
C ASN A 76 7.72 -8.25 6.01
N LEU A 77 7.03 -9.40 5.93
CA LEU A 77 6.45 -9.89 4.67
C LEU A 77 5.41 -8.90 4.11
N GLU A 78 4.55 -8.38 4.98
CA GLU A 78 3.50 -7.43 4.66
C GLU A 78 4.07 -6.11 4.16
N GLY A 79 5.18 -5.65 4.75
CA GLY A 79 5.90 -4.46 4.31
C GLY A 79 6.53 -4.64 2.94
N ARG A 80 7.06 -5.83 2.62
CA ARG A 80 7.50 -6.15 1.26
C ARG A 80 6.33 -6.12 0.28
N MET A 81 5.23 -6.82 0.59
CA MET A 81 4.04 -6.85 -0.27
C MET A 81 3.45 -5.46 -0.49
N LEU A 82 3.45 -4.60 0.54
CA LEU A 82 3.02 -3.21 0.43
C LEU A 82 3.93 -2.39 -0.48
N LEU A 83 5.25 -2.58 -0.40
CA LEU A 83 6.19 -1.89 -1.28
C LEU A 83 6.03 -2.35 -2.73
N GLU A 84 5.86 -3.65 -2.97
CA GLU A 84 5.57 -4.20 -4.31
C GLU A 84 4.25 -3.64 -4.87
N PHE A 85 3.22 -3.52 -4.02
CA PHE A 85 1.93 -2.94 -4.41
C PHE A 85 2.01 -1.44 -4.75
N ARG A 86 2.90 -0.69 -4.08
CA ARG A 86 3.04 0.77 -4.20
C ARG A 86 3.85 1.23 -5.42
N ASP A 87 4.64 0.35 -6.03
CA ASP A 87 5.58 0.72 -7.11
C ASP A 87 4.91 1.54 -8.23
N GLU A 88 3.64 1.25 -8.54
CA GLU A 88 2.86 1.95 -9.56
C GLU A 88 1.57 2.62 -9.01
N ARG A 89 1.38 2.63 -7.68
CA ARG A 89 0.11 3.03 -7.04
C ARG A 89 0.32 4.06 -5.95
N VAL A 90 -0.52 5.10 -5.95
CA VAL A 90 -0.56 6.07 -4.84
C VAL A 90 -1.26 5.43 -3.64
N VAL A 91 -0.45 4.99 -2.67
CA VAL A 91 -0.93 4.34 -1.46
C VAL A 91 -0.40 5.07 -0.22
N CYS A 92 -1.31 5.37 0.69
CA CYS A 92 -1.03 5.91 2.01
C CYS A 92 -1.38 4.88 3.08
N GLY A 93 -0.45 4.55 3.97
CA GLY A 93 -0.78 3.71 5.11
C GLY A 93 0.26 3.76 6.20
N GLU A 94 -0.19 3.68 7.44
CA GLU A 94 0.69 3.69 8.61
C GLU A 94 1.16 2.27 8.92
N HIS A 95 2.48 2.08 8.94
CA HIS A 95 3.26 1.65 10.10
C HIS A 95 4.74 1.95 9.80
N VAL A 96 5.13 3.19 10.14
CA VAL A 96 6.52 3.65 10.20
C VAL A 96 6.91 3.70 11.69
N VAL A 97 7.24 2.54 12.25
CA VAL A 97 8.04 2.34 13.48
C VAL A 97 8.69 0.98 13.43
#